data_AF-A0A165Y3H2-F1
#
_entry.id   AF-A0A165Y3H2-F1
#
_cell.length_a   1.000
_cell.length_b   1.000
_cell.length_c   1.000
_cell.angle_alpha   90.00
_cell.angle_beta   90.00
_cell.angle_gamma   90.00
#
_symmetry.space_group_name_H-M   'P 1'
#
loop_
_entity.id
_entity.type
_entity.pdbx_description
1 polymer ?
#
loop_
_entity_poly.entity_id
_entity_poly.type
_entity_poly.pdbx_seq_one_letter_code
_entity_poly.pdbx_strand_id
1 'polypeptide(L)'
;ELRALYYACAIHDQGYVVILKALREVGMDEVVDVPILRFAATGVAIPQELTQSLEEPVWIVEEKIPGQFTKYINNNGLTPMPGLVGRNLAIAVFLCFCQHVHYLISTRRCIVADYQGMCF
;
A
#
# COMPACT_ATOMS: atom_id res chain seq x y z
N GLU A 1 10.80 -8.86 -3.75
CA GLU A 1 9.59 -8.21 -4.28
C GLU A 1 8.29 -8.89 -3.91
N LEU A 2 7.82 -9.96 -4.57
CA LEU A 2 6.46 -10.53 -4.34
C LEU A 2 6.15 -10.91 -2.89
N ARG A 3 7.12 -11.48 -2.16
CA ARG A 3 6.95 -11.78 -0.74
C ARG A 3 6.77 -10.52 0.10
N ALA A 4 7.53 -9.47 -0.19
CA ALA A 4 7.42 -8.20 0.52
C ALA A 4 6.04 -7.57 0.28
N LEU A 5 5.57 -7.59 -0.97
CA LEU A 5 4.23 -7.13 -1.32
C LEU A 5 3.14 -7.97 -0.62
N TYR A 6 3.27 -9.30 -0.60
CA TYR A 6 2.34 -10.18 0.10
C TYR A 6 2.18 -9.80 1.57
N TYR A 7 3.29 -9.59 2.28
CA TYR A 7 3.23 -9.17 3.68
C TYR A 7 2.73 -7.73 3.84
N ALA A 8 3.05 -6.84 2.90
CA ALA A 8 2.53 -5.47 2.89
C ALA A 8 0.99 -5.44 2.72
N CYS A 9 0.43 -6.26 1.82
CA CYS A 9 -1.01 -6.43 1.69
C CYS A 9 -1.63 -6.96 2.99
N ALA A 10 -1.07 -8.04 3.54
CA ALA A 10 -1.62 -8.68 4.73
C ALA A 10 -1.65 -7.74 5.95
N ILE A 11 -0.56 -6.99 6.19
CA ILE A 11 -0.51 -6.06 7.33
C ILE A 11 -1.41 -4.83 7.11
N HIS A 12 -1.59 -4.40 5.86
CA HIS A 12 -2.50 -3.30 5.49
C HIS A 12 -3.96 -3.68 5.70
N ASP A 13 -4.36 -4.88 5.28
CA ASP A 13 -5.70 -5.42 5.53
C ASP A 13 -5.97 -5.60 7.03
N GLN A 14 -4.98 -6.10 7.78
CA GLN A 14 -5.07 -6.18 9.24
C GLN A 14 -5.18 -4.79 9.88
N GLY A 15 -4.48 -3.79 9.32
CA GLY A 15 -4.59 -2.39 9.71
C GLY A 15 -6.03 -1.89 9.60
N TYR A 16 -6.70 -2.12 8.46
CA TYR A 16 -8.11 -1.77 8.29
C TYR A 16 -9.02 -2.43 9.33
N VAL A 17 -8.83 -3.71 9.60
CA VAL A 17 -9.64 -4.42 10.61
C VAL A 17 -9.54 -3.73 11.98
N VAL A 18 -8.33 -3.34 12.40
CA VAL A 18 -8.11 -2.64 13.67
C VAL A 18 -8.75 -1.25 13.66
N ILE A 19 -8.57 -0.49 12.59
CA ILE A 19 -9.12 0.87 12.45
C ILE A 19 -10.65 0.85 12.49
N LEU A 20 -11.29 0.01 11.68
CA LEU A 20 -12.74 -0.09 11.60
C LEU A 20 -13.37 -0.67 12.87
N LYS A 21 -12.65 -1.52 13.60
CA LYS A 21 -13.08 -2.00 14.91
C LYS A 21 -13.05 -0.85 15.94
N ALA A 22 -11.94 -0.10 15.99
CA ALA A 22 -11.80 1.02 16.91
C ALA A 22 -12.85 2.11 16.66
N LEU A 23 -13.15 2.45 15.40
CA LEU A 23 -14.19 3.42 15.05
C LEU A 23 -15.58 2.97 15.51
N ARG A 24 -15.93 1.68 15.33
CA ARG A 24 -17.19 1.12 15.83
C ARG A 24 -17.28 1.17 17.35
N GLU A 25 -16.20 0.87 18.05
CA GLU A 25 -16.17 0.89 19.52
C GLU A 25 -16.43 2.30 20.09
N VAL A 26 -16.10 3.35 19.35
CA VAL A 26 -16.35 4.76 19.74
C VAL A 26 -17.55 5.39 19.03
N GLY A 27 -18.31 4.63 18.23
CA GLY A 27 -19.49 5.11 17.50
C GLY A 27 -19.18 6.14 16.42
N MET A 28 -18.02 6.05 15.76
CA MET A 28 -17.54 6.98 14.73
C MET A 28 -17.43 6.36 13.32
N ASP A 29 -17.85 5.11 13.14
CA ASP A 29 -17.73 4.37 11.88
C ASP A 29 -18.61 4.91 10.74
N GLU A 30 -19.67 5.67 11.04
CA GLU A 30 -20.48 6.39 10.04
C GLU A 30 -20.03 7.84 9.83
N VAL A 31 -19.19 8.39 10.72
CA VAL A 31 -18.80 9.81 10.72
C VAL A 31 -17.44 10.01 10.05
N VAL A 32 -16.51 9.10 10.28
CA VAL A 32 -15.15 9.19 9.74
C VAL A 32 -15.10 8.47 8.40
N ASP A 33 -14.88 9.23 7.33
CA ASP A 33 -14.61 8.67 6.01
C ASP A 33 -13.19 8.06 6.00
N VAL A 34 -13.12 6.73 5.94
CA VAL A 34 -11.86 5.99 5.88
C VAL A 34 -11.56 5.65 4.42
N PRO A 35 -10.47 6.18 3.83
CA PRO A 35 -10.10 5.84 2.45
C PRO A 35 -9.92 4.34 2.27
N ILE A 36 -10.59 3.75 1.28
CA ILE A 36 -10.44 2.34 0.93
C ILE A 36 -9.37 2.21 -0.16
N LEU A 37 -8.20 1.68 0.21
CA LEU A 37 -7.01 1.58 -0.63
C LEU A 37 -6.51 0.14 -0.64
N ARG A 38 -5.97 -0.30 -1.77
CA ARG A 38 -5.35 -1.62 -1.94
C ARG A 38 -4.06 -1.51 -2.74
N PHE A 39 -3.19 -2.50 -2.58
CA PHE A 39 -2.07 -2.69 -3.50
C PHE A 39 -2.54 -3.20 -4.88
N ALA A 40 -1.78 -2.89 -5.92
CA ALA A 40 -2.00 -3.40 -7.26
C ALA A 40 -1.83 -4.94 -7.29
N ALA A 41 -2.70 -5.63 -8.03
CA ALA A 41 -2.54 -7.06 -8.21
C ALA A 41 -1.20 -7.33 -8.92
N THR A 42 -0.44 -8.31 -8.44
CA THR A 42 0.90 -8.61 -8.95
C THR A 42 1.06 -10.10 -9.19
N GLY A 43 1.78 -10.48 -10.24
CA GLY A 43 2.07 -11.86 -10.61
C GLY A 43 3.47 -12.05 -11.19
N VAL A 44 3.75 -13.28 -11.62
CA VAL A 44 4.98 -13.66 -12.33
C VAL A 44 4.62 -14.05 -13.75
N ALA A 45 5.38 -13.54 -14.72
CA ALA A 45 5.34 -14.00 -16.10
C ALA A 45 6.61 -14.79 -16.42
N ILE A 46 6.44 -15.96 -17.03
CA ILE A 46 7.51 -16.86 -17.47
C ILE A 46 7.22 -17.21 -18.93
N PRO A 47 8.24 -17.20 -19.83
CA PRO A 47 8.06 -17.61 -21.21
C PRO A 47 7.49 -19.03 -21.31
N GLN A 48 6.53 -19.23 -22.23
CA GLN A 48 5.96 -20.55 -22.48
C GLN A 48 6.90 -21.43 -23.32
N GLU A 49 7.64 -20.83 -24.26
CA GLU A 49 8.59 -21.52 -25.12
C GLU A 49 10.03 -21.13 -24.77
N LEU A 50 10.87 -22.16 -24.68
CA LEU A 50 12.28 -22.03 -24.34
C LEU A 50 13.04 -21.47 -25.56
N THR A 51 13.52 -20.24 -25.48
CA THR A 51 14.56 -19.77 -26.39
C THR A 51 15.87 -20.45 -26.03
N GLN A 52 16.73 -20.75 -27.01
CA GLN A 52 18.06 -21.39 -26.80
C GLN A 52 19.05 -20.53 -25.96
N SER A 53 18.59 -19.45 -25.34
CA SER A 53 19.36 -18.55 -24.49
C SER A 53 19.51 -19.14 -23.08
N LEU A 54 20.72 -19.06 -22.53
CA LEU A 54 21.08 -19.57 -21.20
C LEU A 54 20.44 -18.81 -20.02
N GLU A 55 19.79 -17.67 -20.28
CA GLU A 55 19.08 -16.88 -19.26
C GLU A 55 17.62 -16.77 -19.67
N GLU A 56 16.77 -17.52 -18.98
CA GLU A 56 15.31 -17.41 -19.12
C GLU A 56 14.84 -16.22 -18.26
N PRO A 57 14.29 -15.16 -18.88
CA PRO A 57 13.84 -14.02 -18.12
C PRO A 57 12.56 -14.36 -17.33
N VAL A 58 12.58 -14.05 -16.03
CA VAL A 58 11.39 -14.08 -15.17
C VAL A 58 10.99 -12.64 -14.89
N TRP A 59 9.74 -12.27 -15.19
CA TRP A 59 9.25 -10.92 -14.95
C TRP A 59 8.22 -10.88 -13.83
N ILE A 60 8.20 -9.77 -13.12
CA ILE A 60 7.08 -9.37 -12.27
C ILE A 60 6.14 -8.53 -13.14
N VAL A 61 4.86 -8.88 -13.11
CA VAL A 61 3.81 -8.15 -13.81
C VAL A 61 2.82 -7.58 -12.81
N GLU A 62 2.39 -6.34 -13.01
CA GLU A 62 1.50 -5.61 -12.11
C GLU A 62 0.26 -5.13 -12.87
N GLU A 63 -0.85 -5.01 -12.15
CA GLU A 63 -2.06 -4.36 -12.63
C GLU A 63 -1.76 -2.92 -13.04
N LYS A 64 -2.17 -2.56 -14.26
CA LYS A 64 -2.02 -1.20 -14.76
C LYS A 64 -2.90 -0.23 -13.96
N ILE A 65 -2.27 0.70 -13.27
CA ILE A 65 -2.92 1.85 -12.63
C ILE A 65 -3.09 2.96 -13.68
N PRO A 66 -4.31 3.33 -14.10
CA PRO A 66 -4.51 4.41 -15.06
C PRO A 66 -4.24 5.80 -14.45
N GLY A 67 -4.20 6.86 -15.27
CA GLY A 67 -4.13 8.23 -14.76
C GLY A 67 -2.79 8.65 -14.15
N GLN A 68 -2.83 9.66 -13.27
CA GLN A 68 -1.62 10.26 -12.69
C GLN A 68 -1.12 9.47 -11.49
N PHE A 69 0.06 8.89 -11.63
CA PHE A 69 0.75 8.20 -10.55
C PHE A 69 1.33 9.20 -9.56
N THR A 70 0.95 9.08 -8.29
CA THR A 70 1.33 9.98 -7.19
C THR A 70 2.12 9.20 -6.15
N LYS A 71 3.25 9.77 -5.73
CA LYS A 71 4.00 9.28 -4.57
C LYS A 71 3.47 9.99 -3.32
N TYR A 72 2.93 9.23 -2.38
CA TYR A 72 2.29 9.77 -1.17
C TYR A 72 3.28 9.91 -0.02
N ILE A 73 4.13 8.91 0.18
CA ILE A 73 5.13 8.83 1.25
C ILE A 73 6.42 8.29 0.63
N ASN A 74 7.58 8.80 1.03
CA ASN A 74 8.87 8.24 0.62
C ASN A 74 9.30 7.08 1.53
N ASN A 75 10.32 6.34 1.11
CA ASN A 75 10.95 5.32 1.96
C ASN A 75 11.87 5.89 3.06
N ASN A 76 12.27 7.16 2.94
CA ASN A 76 13.22 7.82 3.85
C ASN A 76 12.56 8.74 4.88
N GLY A 77 11.25 8.62 5.09
CA GLY A 77 10.47 9.53 5.93
C GLY A 77 9.12 8.95 6.31
N LEU A 78 8.47 9.63 7.25
CA LEU A 78 7.17 9.25 7.82
C LEU A 78 6.11 10.34 7.60
N THR A 79 6.42 11.32 6.74
CA THR A 79 5.55 12.46 6.44
C THR A 79 5.06 12.39 5.00
N PRO A 80 3.90 12.98 4.69
CA PRO A 80 3.44 13.16 3.32
C PRO A 80 4.50 13.81 2.44
N MET A 81 4.55 13.44 1.17
CA MET A 81 5.40 14.10 0.18
C MET A 81 5.08 15.60 0.09
N PRO A 82 6.09 16.48 -0.05
CA PRO A 82 5.86 17.90 -0.21
C PRO A 82 5.00 18.21 -1.45
N GLY A 83 4.13 19.21 -1.34
CA GLY A 83 3.31 19.69 -2.46
C GLY A 83 2.02 18.90 -2.71
N LEU A 84 1.74 17.84 -1.94
CA LEU A 84 0.43 17.20 -1.96
C LEU A 84 -0.65 18.15 -1.42
N VAL A 85 -1.79 18.19 -2.10
CA VAL A 85 -2.94 19.03 -1.74
C VAL A 85 -4.24 18.24 -1.83
N GLY A 86 -5.29 18.76 -1.18
CA GLY A 86 -6.64 18.20 -1.25
C GLY A 86 -6.68 16.72 -0.91
N ARG A 87 -7.31 15.93 -1.78
CA ARG A 87 -7.51 14.50 -1.57
C ARG A 87 -6.20 13.71 -1.46
N ASN A 88 -5.19 14.05 -2.26
CA ASN A 88 -3.90 13.37 -2.22
C ASN A 88 -3.18 13.60 -0.88
N LEU A 89 -3.33 14.79 -0.28
CA LEU A 89 -2.82 15.06 1.05
C LEU A 89 -3.57 14.27 2.12
N ALA A 90 -4.91 14.22 2.04
CA ALA A 90 -5.73 13.43 2.97
C ALA A 90 -5.36 11.94 2.94
N ILE A 91 -5.16 11.38 1.75
CA ILE A 91 -4.69 10.00 1.55
C ILE A 91 -3.30 9.81 2.15
N ALA A 92 -2.36 10.72 1.88
CA ALA A 92 -1.01 10.61 2.44
C ALA A 92 -1.02 10.65 3.98
N VAL A 93 -1.85 11.51 4.59
CA VAL A 93 -2.03 11.55 6.05
C VAL A 93 -2.62 10.24 6.58
N PHE A 94 -3.64 9.69 5.91
CA PHE A 94 -4.20 8.39 6.26
C PHE A 94 -3.15 7.27 6.16
N LEU A 95 -2.35 7.26 5.09
CA LEU A 95 -1.28 6.27 4.91
C LEU A 95 -0.18 6.40 5.98
N CYS A 96 0.18 7.62 6.41
CA CYS A 96 1.08 7.84 7.55
C CYS A 96 0.49 7.23 8.83
N PHE A 97 -0.80 7.41 9.05
CA PHE A 97 -1.50 6.76 10.16
C PHE A 97 -1.46 5.22 10.04
N CYS A 98 -1.66 4.65 8.85
CA CYS A 98 -1.47 3.22 8.61
C CYS A 98 -0.05 2.76 8.96
N GLN A 99 1.00 3.52 8.62
CA GLN A 99 2.38 3.17 9.04
C GLN A 99 2.50 3.02 10.56
N HIS A 100 1.87 3.94 11.30
CA HIS A 100 1.86 3.87 12.76
C HIS A 100 1.07 2.65 13.26
N VAL A 101 -0.11 2.37 12.69
CA VAL A 101 -0.88 1.17 13.04
C VAL A 101 -0.07 -0.10 12.75
N HIS A 102 0.57 -0.20 11.59
CA HIS A 102 1.43 -1.33 11.20
C HIS A 102 2.58 -1.54 12.20
N TYR A 103 3.21 -0.45 12.64
CA TYR A 103 4.23 -0.50 13.67
C TYR A 103 3.70 -1.06 14.98
N LEU A 104 2.50 -0.64 15.42
CA LEU A 104 1.92 -1.13 16.67
C LEU A 104 1.50 -2.60 16.58
N ILE A 105 0.76 -3.00 15.54
CA ILE A 105 0.25 -4.37 15.39
C ILE A 105 1.36 -5.39 15.12
N SER A 106 2.46 -4.97 14.50
CA SER A 106 3.64 -5.82 14.31
C SER A 106 4.52 -5.91 15.55
N THR A 107 4.06 -5.43 16.72
CA THR A 107 4.86 -5.30 17.94
C THR A 107 6.18 -4.57 17.70
N ARG A 108 6.11 -3.47 16.95
CA ARG A 108 7.20 -2.55 16.65
C ARG A 108 8.30 -3.11 15.76
N ARG A 109 7.97 -4.07 14.89
CA ARG A 109 8.96 -4.78 14.05
C ARG A 109 8.99 -4.33 12.61
N CYS A 110 7.87 -3.87 12.06
CA CYS A 110 7.83 -3.44 10.67
C CYS A 110 6.86 -2.28 10.46
N ILE A 111 7.13 -1.54 9.39
CA ILE A 111 6.23 -0.58 8.78
C ILE A 111 6.18 -0.88 7.28
N VAL A 112 5.10 -0.46 6.65
CA VAL A 112 5.03 -0.36 5.19
C VAL A 112 5.35 1.09 4.85
N ALA A 113 6.23 1.32 3.89
CA ALA A 113 6.65 2.65 3.45
C ALA A 113 6.56 2.77 1.93
N ASP A 114 7.00 3.90 1.40
CA ASP A 114 7.03 4.15 -0.05
C ASP A 114 5.67 4.02 -0.76
N TYR A 115 4.59 4.43 -0.08
CA TYR A 115 3.26 4.37 -0.68
C TYR A 115 3.14 5.29 -1.89
N GLN A 116 2.68 4.71 -2.99
CA GLN A 116 2.54 5.36 -4.29
C GLN A 116 1.47 4.66 -5.13
N GLY A 117 0.81 5.40 -6.01
CA GLY A 117 -0.27 4.88 -6.84
C GLY A 117 -1.21 5.99 -7.29
N MET A 118 -2.46 5.62 -7.59
CA MET A 118 -3.55 6.58 -7.80
C MET A 118 -4.64 6.34 -6.75
N CYS A 119 -5.47 7.35 -6.51
CA CYS A 119 -6.76 7.14 -5.87
C CYS A 119 -7.85 7.79 -6.74
N PHE A 120 -8.95 7.08 -6.95
CA PHE A 120 -10.15 7.56 -7.62
C PHE A 120 -11.01 8.38 -6.68
#